data_AF-A0A7W9A1Q8-F1
#
_entry.id   AF-A0A7W9A1Q8-F1
#
_cell.length_a   1.000
_cell.length_b   1.000
_cell.length_c   1.000
_cell.angle_alpha   90.00
_cell.angle_beta   90.00
_cell.angle_gamma   90.00
#
_symmetry.space_group_name_H-M   'P 1'
#
loop_
_entity.id
_entity.type
_entity.pdbx_description
1 polymer ?
#
loop_
_entity_poly.entity_id
_entity_poly.type
_entity_poly.pdbx_seq_one_letter_code
_entity_poly.pdbx_strand_id
1 'polypeptide(L)'
;MRRLLASLFLLALSAAPAMAQESAARTRPSFAVDADGERLVADARLDCSVREVDLRGYDASGDGLYEIACREGAGYLILDARPAVVHPCLMLQGIRLDRRPNRMRQANPPQCQLVGNTDPVPELTARARDAGVDCEIDAVAVLGLDADRHPLIEVGCRDRDGAWLEGADSRTVTSCLVVEAQGGECGFTDAAERAREVQLWLAGTEAAACDVTEAAFRGRTPDAGVYEARCRAGDGLTFERTGDGRLIDIRSCEESAAVGRPCALTPLPADRDRR
;
A
#
# COMPACT_ATOMS: atom_id res chain seq x y z
N MET A 1 100.71 9.45 -2.32
CA MET A 1 100.13 10.80 -2.55
C MET A 1 98.78 10.65 -3.23
N ARG A 2 97.71 11.23 -2.64
CA ARG A 2 96.37 11.51 -3.22
C ARG A 2 95.53 10.27 -3.60
N ARG A 3 94.21 10.20 -3.36
CA ARG A 3 93.19 11.01 -2.67
C ARG A 3 91.97 10.09 -2.52
N LEU A 4 91.26 10.22 -1.39
CA LEU A 4 89.91 9.70 -1.19
C LEU A 4 88.94 10.21 -2.28
N LEU A 5 87.92 9.43 -2.59
CA LEU A 5 86.55 9.90 -2.80
C LEU A 5 85.56 8.73 -2.65
N ALA A 6 84.82 8.79 -1.54
CA ALA A 6 83.67 7.94 -1.25
C ALA A 6 82.47 8.46 -2.07
N SER A 7 81.83 7.59 -2.83
CA SER A 7 80.60 7.90 -3.54
C SER A 7 79.39 7.49 -2.70
N LEU A 8 78.69 8.50 -2.19
CA LEU A 8 77.43 8.41 -1.48
C LEU A 8 76.31 8.23 -2.53
N PHE A 9 75.64 7.07 -2.57
CA PHE A 9 74.46 6.84 -3.40
C PHE A 9 73.20 7.26 -2.60
N LEU A 10 72.63 8.43 -2.90
CA LEU A 10 71.27 8.77 -2.50
C LEU A 10 70.30 8.17 -3.54
N LEU A 11 69.55 7.14 -3.14
CA LEU A 11 68.34 6.70 -3.83
C LEU A 11 67.17 7.54 -3.31
N ALA A 12 66.69 8.47 -4.14
CA ALA A 12 65.47 9.22 -3.88
C ALA A 12 64.25 8.29 -4.02
N LEU A 13 63.46 8.14 -2.96
CA LEU A 13 62.11 7.59 -3.03
C LEU A 13 61.21 8.63 -3.72
N SER A 14 60.86 8.40 -4.97
CA SER A 14 59.78 9.13 -5.64
C SER A 14 58.45 8.60 -5.13
N ALA A 15 57.77 9.33 -4.27
CA ALA A 15 56.36 9.11 -3.99
C ALA A 15 55.57 9.40 -5.28
N ALA A 16 55.00 8.37 -5.90
CA ALA A 16 54.04 8.56 -6.98
C ALA A 16 52.80 9.26 -6.40
N PRO A 17 52.24 10.30 -7.05
CA PRO A 17 50.96 10.82 -6.63
C PRO A 17 49.93 9.73 -6.91
N ALA A 18 49.26 9.26 -5.86
CA ALA A 18 48.02 8.53 -6.02
C ALA A 18 47.04 9.50 -6.70
N MET A 19 46.82 9.31 -7.99
CA MET A 19 45.75 9.99 -8.70
C MET A 19 44.44 9.47 -8.13
N ALA A 20 43.90 10.20 -7.15
CA ALA A 20 42.49 10.19 -6.84
C ALA A 20 41.76 10.67 -8.09
N GLN A 21 41.32 9.71 -8.91
CA GLN A 21 40.43 9.98 -10.02
C GLN A 21 39.06 10.27 -9.41
N GLU A 22 38.85 11.53 -9.05
CA GLU A 22 37.54 12.07 -8.74
C GLU A 22 36.66 11.80 -9.96
N SER A 23 35.72 10.87 -9.81
CA SER A 23 34.80 10.43 -10.85
C SER A 23 33.94 11.62 -11.28
N ALA A 24 34.38 12.33 -12.31
CA ALA A 24 33.52 13.27 -13.04
C ALA A 24 32.23 12.53 -13.39
N ALA A 25 31.10 13.03 -12.91
CA ALA A 25 29.78 12.49 -13.23
C ALA A 25 29.68 12.34 -14.75
N ARG A 26 29.52 11.11 -15.25
CA ARG A 26 29.34 10.86 -16.68
C ARG A 26 28.00 11.47 -17.10
N THR A 27 28.00 12.70 -17.59
CA THR A 27 26.80 13.30 -18.17
C THR A 27 26.53 12.62 -19.52
N ARG A 28 25.50 11.77 -19.58
CA ARG A 28 25.01 11.19 -20.84
C ARG A 28 24.14 12.22 -21.57
N PRO A 29 24.17 12.25 -22.92
CA PRO A 29 23.28 13.12 -23.67
C PRO A 29 21.82 12.66 -23.56
N SER A 30 20.87 13.60 -23.48
CA SER A 30 19.44 13.34 -23.26
C SER A 30 18.86 12.31 -24.23
N PHE A 31 19.12 12.43 -25.54
CA PHE A 31 18.59 11.50 -26.54
C PHE A 31 19.00 10.03 -26.30
N ALA A 32 20.17 9.81 -25.70
CA ALA A 32 20.64 8.47 -25.38
C ALA A 32 19.96 7.94 -24.12
N VAL A 33 19.63 8.82 -23.16
CA VAL A 33 18.85 8.49 -21.97
C VAL A 33 17.42 8.12 -22.36
N ASP A 34 16.79 8.88 -23.26
CA ASP A 34 15.45 8.60 -23.78
C ASP A 34 15.39 7.23 -24.49
N ALA A 35 16.36 6.95 -25.37
CA ALA A 35 16.45 5.67 -26.07
C ALA A 35 16.69 4.48 -25.13
N ASP A 36 17.48 4.67 -24.06
CA ASP A 36 17.68 3.65 -23.03
C ASP A 36 16.37 3.37 -22.27
N GLY A 37 15.58 4.39 -21.95
CA GLY A 37 14.28 4.22 -21.30
C GLY A 37 13.29 3.40 -22.12
N GLU A 38 13.14 3.70 -23.41
CA GLU A 38 12.28 2.94 -24.34
C GLU A 38 12.71 1.47 -24.44
N ARG A 39 14.02 1.22 -24.54
CA ARG A 39 14.59 -0.13 -24.55
C ARG A 39 14.27 -0.87 -23.25
N LEU A 40 14.50 -0.26 -22.10
CA LEU A 40 14.30 -0.88 -20.79
C LEU A 40 12.83 -1.28 -20.55
N VAL A 41 11.89 -0.43 -20.94
CA VAL A 41 10.45 -0.74 -20.90
C VAL A 41 10.12 -1.95 -21.78
N ALA A 42 10.63 -1.98 -23.00
CA ALA A 42 10.40 -3.08 -23.94
C ALA A 42 11.02 -4.40 -23.45
N ASP A 43 12.28 -4.38 -22.98
CA ASP A 43 12.99 -5.54 -22.44
C ASP A 43 12.26 -6.12 -21.22
N ALA A 44 11.73 -5.24 -20.36
CA ALA A 44 10.94 -5.61 -19.19
C ALA A 44 9.47 -5.96 -19.51
N ARG A 45 9.03 -5.79 -20.77
CA ARG A 45 7.66 -6.03 -21.26
C ARG A 45 6.60 -5.26 -20.47
N LEU A 46 6.91 -4.01 -20.12
CA LEU A 46 5.99 -3.12 -19.41
C LEU A 46 5.04 -2.44 -20.39
N ASP A 47 3.77 -2.33 -20.02
CA ASP A 47 2.79 -1.53 -20.77
C ASP A 47 2.92 -0.05 -20.37
N CYS A 48 3.96 0.60 -20.89
CA CYS A 48 4.29 1.99 -20.59
C CYS A 48 4.65 2.73 -21.86
N SER A 49 3.79 3.64 -22.32
CA SER A 49 4.20 4.63 -23.31
C SER A 49 5.06 5.68 -22.62
N VAL A 50 6.37 5.68 -22.89
CA VAL A 50 7.33 6.57 -22.24
C VAL A 50 6.97 8.03 -22.55
N ARG A 51 6.89 8.84 -21.50
CA ARG A 51 6.68 10.29 -21.57
C ARG A 51 7.96 11.06 -21.23
N GLU A 52 8.68 10.58 -20.23
CA GLU A 52 9.86 11.25 -19.67
C GLU A 52 10.78 10.20 -19.06
N VAL A 53 12.09 10.38 -19.22
CA VAL A 53 13.13 9.49 -18.69
C VAL A 53 14.20 10.34 -18.02
N ASP A 54 14.67 9.90 -16.87
CA ASP A 54 15.81 10.50 -16.19
C ASP A 54 16.81 9.44 -15.72
N LEU A 55 18.10 9.68 -15.95
CA LEU A 55 19.16 8.81 -15.45
C LEU A 55 19.53 9.27 -14.03
N ARG A 56 19.11 8.50 -13.04
CA ARG A 56 19.23 8.80 -11.62
C ARG A 56 20.64 8.60 -11.09
N GLY A 57 21.42 7.75 -11.76
CA GLY A 57 22.80 7.48 -11.41
C GLY A 57 23.22 6.08 -11.83
N TYR A 58 24.27 5.59 -11.17
CA TYR A 58 24.83 4.26 -11.41
C TYR A 58 25.00 3.53 -10.08
N ASP A 59 24.86 2.22 -10.09
CA ASP A 59 25.21 1.38 -8.96
C ASP A 59 26.74 1.14 -8.86
N ALA A 60 27.17 0.32 -7.89
CA ALA A 60 28.58 -0.03 -7.71
C ALA A 60 29.15 -0.88 -8.87
N SER A 61 28.29 -1.55 -9.63
CA SER A 61 28.63 -2.37 -10.79
C SER A 61 28.76 -1.52 -12.07
N GLY A 62 28.27 -0.28 -12.03
CA GLY A 62 28.21 0.64 -13.16
C GLY A 62 26.93 0.50 -13.99
N ASP A 63 25.93 -0.23 -13.50
CA ASP A 63 24.60 -0.36 -14.11
C ASP A 63 23.80 0.92 -13.85
N GLY A 64 23.11 1.42 -14.89
CA GLY A 64 22.36 2.68 -14.80
C GLY A 64 21.01 2.49 -14.10
N LEU A 65 20.69 3.38 -13.16
CA LEU A 65 19.37 3.48 -12.56
C LEU A 65 18.57 4.56 -13.28
N TYR A 66 17.53 4.18 -13.99
CA TYR A 66 16.65 5.08 -14.74
C TYR A 66 15.33 5.25 -14.00
N GLU A 67 14.80 6.46 -14.02
CA GLU A 67 13.42 6.74 -13.69
C GLU A 67 12.65 7.04 -14.96
N ILE A 68 11.52 6.38 -15.16
CA ILE A 68 10.72 6.48 -16.36
C ILE A 68 9.31 6.86 -15.93
N ALA A 69 8.74 7.92 -16.49
CA ALA A 69 7.33 8.27 -16.33
C ALA A 69 6.55 7.88 -17.58
N CYS A 70 5.45 7.18 -17.38
CA CYS A 70 4.55 6.78 -18.45
C CYS A 70 3.58 7.94 -18.80
N ARG A 71 2.99 7.89 -19.99
CA ARG A 71 1.88 8.77 -20.38
C ARG A 71 0.62 8.46 -19.57
N GLU A 72 0.39 7.18 -19.33
CA GLU A 72 -0.74 6.64 -18.57
C GLU A 72 -0.18 5.66 -17.53
N GLY A 73 -0.75 5.68 -16.32
CA GLY A 73 -0.30 4.85 -15.19
C GLY A 73 1.02 5.30 -14.55
N ALA A 74 1.43 4.59 -13.50
CA ALA A 74 2.65 4.85 -12.75
C ALA A 74 3.88 4.51 -13.58
N GLY A 75 4.91 5.34 -13.41
CA GLY A 75 6.24 5.03 -13.89
C GLY A 75 7.03 4.08 -13.00
N TYR A 76 8.31 3.96 -13.30
CA TYR A 76 9.20 2.94 -12.75
C TYR A 76 10.59 3.51 -12.46
N LEU A 77 11.24 2.98 -11.43
CA LEU A 77 12.70 2.93 -11.35
C LEU A 77 13.16 1.60 -11.95
N ILE A 78 14.07 1.65 -12.92
CA ILE A 78 14.64 0.46 -13.57
C ILE A 78 16.16 0.52 -13.45
N LEU A 79 16.74 -0.49 -12.81
CA LEU A 79 18.17 -0.74 -12.87
C LEU A 79 18.47 -1.59 -14.11
N ASP A 80 19.32 -1.08 -15.00
CA ASP A 80 19.77 -1.73 -16.24
C ASP A 80 20.81 -2.84 -15.96
N ALA A 81 20.45 -3.73 -15.03
CA ALA A 81 21.17 -4.96 -14.76
C ALA A 81 20.72 -6.08 -15.73
N ARG A 82 21.35 -7.24 -15.65
CA ARG A 82 20.94 -8.43 -16.41
C ARG A 82 20.62 -9.59 -15.46
N PRO A 83 19.32 -9.91 -15.23
CA PRO A 83 18.13 -9.24 -15.77
C PRO A 83 17.90 -7.85 -15.16
N ALA A 84 17.13 -7.01 -15.87
CA ALA A 84 16.76 -5.69 -15.36
C ALA A 84 15.96 -5.82 -14.06
N VAL A 85 16.20 -4.91 -13.12
CA VAL A 85 15.45 -4.86 -11.85
C VAL A 85 14.46 -3.71 -11.93
N VAL A 86 13.17 -4.02 -11.84
CA VAL A 86 12.07 -3.06 -12.01
C VAL A 86 11.39 -2.79 -10.67
N HIS A 87 11.24 -1.52 -10.33
CA HIS A 87 10.51 -1.05 -9.15
C HIS A 87 9.43 -0.05 -9.57
N PRO A 88 8.13 -0.38 -9.43
CA PRO A 88 7.06 0.58 -9.73
C PRO A 88 7.13 1.78 -8.76
N CYS A 89 7.05 2.99 -9.29
CA CYS A 89 7.10 4.21 -8.49
C CYS A 89 5.94 4.32 -7.49
N LEU A 90 4.79 3.73 -7.85
CA LEU A 90 3.64 3.58 -6.97
C LEU A 90 3.97 2.92 -5.62
N MET A 91 4.92 1.97 -5.62
CA MET A 91 5.37 1.24 -4.42
C MET A 91 6.35 2.05 -3.57
N LEU A 92 6.90 3.13 -4.13
CA LEU A 92 8.00 3.91 -3.57
C LEU A 92 7.55 5.29 -3.07
N GLN A 93 6.44 5.81 -3.60
CA GLN A 93 5.85 7.05 -3.12
C GLN A 93 4.87 6.80 -1.98
N GLY A 94 5.24 7.26 -0.79
CA GLY A 94 4.29 7.37 0.32
C GLY A 94 3.31 8.53 0.10
N ILE A 95 2.14 8.22 -0.49
CA ILE A 95 0.80 8.83 -0.37
C ILE A 95 0.67 10.36 -0.28
N ARG A 96 -0.20 10.96 -1.11
CA ARG A 96 -0.95 12.18 -0.76
C ARG A 96 -2.41 12.18 -1.24
N LEU A 97 -3.36 11.81 -0.37
CA LEU A 97 -4.59 12.60 -0.27
C LEU A 97 -4.57 13.32 1.06
N ASP A 98 -4.56 14.63 0.96
CA ASP A 98 -4.47 15.66 1.96
C ASP A 98 -5.65 15.67 2.94
N ARG A 99 -5.96 14.57 3.65
CA ARG A 99 -6.85 14.60 4.84
C ARG A 99 -6.48 13.68 6.00
N ARG A 100 -5.79 12.54 5.81
CA ARG A 100 -5.56 11.59 6.92
C ARG A 100 -4.13 11.00 6.97
N PRO A 101 -3.46 11.00 8.12
CA PRO A 101 -2.21 10.28 8.29
C PRO A 101 -2.43 8.76 8.26
N ASN A 102 -1.69 8.04 7.42
CA ASN A 102 -1.63 6.57 7.48
C ASN A 102 -0.74 6.14 8.65
N ARG A 103 -1.28 5.35 9.60
CA ARG A 103 -0.57 4.89 10.79
C ARG A 103 0.41 3.73 10.53
N MET A 104 0.30 3.04 9.40
CA MET A 104 1.12 1.87 9.03
C MET A 104 2.34 2.19 8.14
N ARG A 105 2.62 3.47 7.87
CA ARG A 105 3.64 3.87 6.87
C ARG A 105 5.07 3.43 7.25
N GLN A 106 5.79 2.82 6.30
CA GLN A 106 7.23 2.55 6.41
C GLN A 106 8.10 3.81 6.17
N ALA A 107 9.26 3.89 6.83
CA ALA A 107 10.17 5.04 6.74
C ALA A 107 11.16 4.93 5.56
N ASN A 108 11.30 6.02 4.78
CA ASN A 108 12.34 6.31 3.79
C ASN A 108 12.66 5.24 2.71
N PRO A 109 11.72 4.87 1.83
CA PRO A 109 12.06 4.17 0.57
C PRO A 109 12.80 5.10 -0.41
N PRO A 110 13.59 4.56 -1.37
CA PRO A 110 14.13 5.33 -2.49
C PRO A 110 12.98 6.00 -3.25
N GLN A 111 13.08 7.29 -3.54
CA GLN A 111 11.97 8.08 -4.07
C GLN A 111 12.15 8.34 -5.57
N CYS A 112 11.10 8.06 -6.35
CA CYS A 112 10.91 8.63 -7.67
C CYS A 112 10.75 10.15 -7.57
N GLN A 113 11.25 10.89 -8.56
CA GLN A 113 11.36 12.35 -8.57
C GLN A 113 10.72 13.01 -9.79
N LEU A 114 10.49 12.28 -10.88
CA LEU A 114 9.74 12.78 -12.02
C LEU A 114 8.34 13.15 -11.56
N VAL A 115 7.84 14.31 -11.97
CA VAL A 115 6.54 14.83 -11.53
C VAL A 115 5.40 13.83 -11.78
N GLY A 116 5.48 13.08 -12.89
CA GLY A 116 4.52 12.01 -13.20
C GLY A 116 4.51 10.83 -12.24
N ASN A 117 5.57 10.66 -11.47
CA ASN A 117 5.81 9.53 -10.59
C ASN A 117 5.77 9.91 -9.11
N THR A 118 5.62 11.20 -8.78
CA THR A 118 5.61 11.67 -7.39
C THR A 118 4.23 11.68 -6.74
N ASP A 119 3.15 11.62 -7.52
CA ASP A 119 1.78 11.57 -7.01
C ASP A 119 1.06 10.27 -7.44
N PRO A 120 0.99 9.25 -6.57
CA PRO A 120 0.36 7.97 -6.89
C PRO A 120 -1.18 8.02 -6.86
N VAL A 121 -1.77 9.12 -6.39
CA VAL A 121 -3.18 9.15 -6.00
C VAL A 121 -4.17 9.02 -7.14
N PRO A 122 -4.01 9.72 -8.29
CA PRO A 122 -4.96 9.59 -9.39
C PRO A 122 -5.11 8.14 -9.88
N GLU A 123 -3.99 7.43 -10.01
CA GLU A 123 -3.99 6.03 -10.44
C GLU A 123 -4.59 5.11 -9.37
N LEU A 124 -4.17 5.22 -8.11
CA LEU A 124 -4.71 4.37 -7.04
C LEU A 124 -6.21 4.56 -6.86
N THR A 125 -6.68 5.81 -7.01
CA THR A 125 -8.11 6.12 -6.96
C THR A 125 -8.84 5.46 -8.14
N ALA A 126 -8.29 5.52 -9.36
CA ALA A 126 -8.87 4.86 -10.51
C ALA A 126 -8.95 3.33 -10.32
N ARG A 127 -7.85 2.70 -9.85
CA ARG A 127 -7.82 1.27 -9.53
C ARG A 127 -8.88 0.88 -8.49
N ALA A 128 -9.03 1.67 -7.43
CA ALA A 128 -10.06 1.43 -6.42
C ALA A 128 -11.49 1.51 -7.00
N ARG A 129 -11.75 2.47 -7.88
CA ARG A 129 -13.03 2.59 -8.59
C ARG A 129 -13.29 1.39 -9.50
N ASP A 130 -12.28 0.98 -10.27
CA ASP A 130 -12.37 -0.19 -11.16
C ASP A 130 -12.57 -1.49 -10.40
N ALA A 131 -12.07 -1.59 -9.16
CA ALA A 131 -12.32 -2.68 -8.23
C ALA A 131 -13.73 -2.66 -7.61
N GLY A 132 -14.53 -1.62 -7.86
CA GLY A 132 -15.90 -1.50 -7.35
C GLY A 132 -16.03 -0.78 -6.01
N VAL A 133 -14.99 -0.05 -5.56
CA VAL A 133 -15.10 0.80 -4.36
C VAL A 133 -16.01 2.00 -4.65
N ASP A 134 -17.24 1.93 -4.12
CA ASP A 134 -18.29 2.92 -4.33
C ASP A 134 -18.52 3.80 -3.09
N CYS A 135 -17.54 4.66 -2.79
CA CYS A 135 -17.58 5.61 -1.68
C CYS A 135 -16.93 6.96 -2.07
N GLU A 136 -17.00 7.99 -1.22
CA GLU A 136 -16.13 9.15 -1.39
C GLU A 136 -14.72 8.81 -0.87
N ILE A 137 -13.80 8.43 -1.77
CA ILE A 137 -12.40 8.12 -1.44
C ILE A 137 -11.72 9.40 -0.95
N ASP A 138 -11.26 9.40 0.31
CA ASP A 138 -10.55 10.54 0.93
C ASP A 138 -9.11 10.19 1.36
N ALA A 139 -8.71 8.93 1.22
CA ALA A 139 -7.34 8.47 1.37
C ALA A 139 -7.09 7.22 0.51
N VAL A 140 -5.90 7.08 -0.06
CA VAL A 140 -5.50 5.85 -0.76
C VAL A 140 -3.99 5.65 -0.70
N ALA A 141 -3.55 4.40 -0.54
CA ALA A 141 -2.14 4.07 -0.35
C ALA A 141 -1.77 2.67 -0.79
N VAL A 142 -0.54 2.49 -1.25
CA VAL A 142 0.10 1.17 -1.18
C VAL A 142 0.66 0.96 0.23
N LEU A 143 0.27 -0.13 0.88
CA LEU A 143 0.79 -0.55 2.19
C LEU A 143 2.06 -1.39 2.08
N GLY A 144 2.21 -2.09 0.95
CA GLY A 144 3.30 -3.02 0.71
C GLY A 144 2.91 -3.99 -0.39
N LEU A 145 3.44 -5.21 -0.30
CA LEU A 145 3.12 -6.29 -1.22
C LEU A 145 2.30 -7.36 -0.52
N ASP A 146 1.36 -7.96 -1.24
CA ASP A 146 0.65 -9.17 -0.83
C ASP A 146 1.55 -10.42 -0.91
N ALA A 147 0.99 -11.58 -0.54
CA ALA A 147 1.72 -12.85 -0.52
C ALA A 147 2.26 -13.26 -1.91
N ASP A 148 1.57 -12.85 -2.98
CA ASP A 148 1.95 -13.13 -4.37
C ASP A 148 2.81 -12.01 -4.99
N ARG A 149 3.25 -11.05 -4.16
CA ARG A 149 4.08 -9.91 -4.52
C ARG A 149 3.39 -8.89 -5.44
N HIS A 150 2.07 -8.78 -5.37
CA HIS A 150 1.33 -7.67 -5.98
C HIS A 150 1.13 -6.53 -4.98
N PRO A 151 0.83 -5.29 -5.41
CA PRO A 151 0.56 -4.18 -4.51
C PRO A 151 -0.64 -4.47 -3.60
N LEU A 152 -0.43 -4.38 -2.28
CA LEU A 152 -1.51 -4.31 -1.30
C LEU A 152 -1.89 -2.83 -1.15
N ILE A 153 -3.11 -2.48 -1.51
CA ILE A 153 -3.61 -1.10 -1.48
C ILE A 153 -4.65 -0.94 -0.38
N GLU A 154 -4.55 0.09 0.44
CA GLU A 154 -5.63 0.52 1.33
C GLU A 154 -6.36 1.72 0.77
N VAL A 155 -7.68 1.68 0.82
CA VAL A 155 -8.59 2.75 0.44
C VAL A 155 -9.36 3.20 1.68
N GLY A 156 -9.23 4.50 2.00
CA GLY A 156 -10.06 5.17 2.99
C GLY A 156 -11.27 5.82 2.33
N CYS A 157 -12.44 5.58 2.92
CA CYS A 157 -13.70 6.15 2.49
C CYS A 157 -14.20 7.14 3.53
N ARG A 158 -14.57 8.36 3.10
CA ARG A 158 -15.15 9.34 4.03
C ARG A 158 -16.45 8.82 4.61
N ASP A 159 -16.51 8.76 5.95
CA ASP A 159 -17.71 8.40 6.72
C ASP A 159 -18.26 6.99 6.44
N ARG A 160 -17.45 6.09 5.87
CA ARG A 160 -17.82 4.74 5.44
C ARG A 160 -16.68 3.76 5.73
N ASP A 161 -16.97 2.45 5.75
CA ASP A 161 -15.91 1.43 5.85
C ASP A 161 -14.99 1.53 4.62
N GLY A 162 -13.68 1.51 4.84
CA GLY A 162 -12.70 1.40 3.76
C GLY A 162 -12.47 -0.05 3.33
N ALA A 163 -11.44 -0.26 2.53
CA ALA A 163 -11.08 -1.60 2.05
C ALA A 163 -9.59 -1.76 1.78
N TRP A 164 -9.14 -3.01 1.85
CA TRP A 164 -7.92 -3.47 1.20
C TRP A 164 -8.22 -4.02 -0.19
N LEU A 165 -7.32 -3.73 -1.13
CA LEU A 165 -7.32 -4.30 -2.47
C LEU A 165 -6.04 -5.12 -2.67
N GLU A 166 -6.22 -6.35 -3.12
CA GLU A 166 -5.14 -7.33 -3.31
C GLU A 166 -5.18 -7.92 -4.73
N GLY A 167 -4.07 -8.55 -5.12
CA GLY A 167 -3.91 -9.15 -6.44
C GLY A 167 -3.43 -8.18 -7.52
N ALA A 168 -2.96 -8.74 -8.64
CA ALA A 168 -2.36 -7.98 -9.74
C ALA A 168 -3.30 -6.91 -10.34
N ASP A 169 -4.61 -7.20 -10.36
CA ASP A 169 -5.66 -6.32 -10.87
C ASP A 169 -6.40 -5.56 -9.77
N SER A 170 -5.98 -5.72 -8.51
CA SER A 170 -6.61 -5.11 -7.34
C SER A 170 -8.10 -5.47 -7.17
N ARG A 171 -8.56 -6.59 -7.73
CA ARG A 171 -9.98 -6.99 -7.69
C ARG A 171 -10.39 -7.80 -6.47
N THR A 172 -9.44 -8.26 -5.67
CA THR A 172 -9.77 -8.85 -4.37
C THR A 172 -10.01 -7.73 -3.38
N VAL A 173 -11.28 -7.37 -3.17
CA VAL A 173 -11.72 -6.29 -2.27
C VAL A 173 -12.11 -6.87 -0.92
N THR A 174 -11.37 -6.52 0.13
CA THR A 174 -11.65 -6.94 1.51
C THR A 174 -11.97 -5.71 2.35
N SER A 175 -13.20 -5.61 2.88
CA SER A 175 -13.59 -4.45 3.68
C SER A 175 -12.80 -4.37 4.98
N CYS A 176 -12.61 -3.17 5.53
CA CYS A 176 -11.82 -2.96 6.73
C CYS A 176 -12.42 -3.62 7.98
N LEU A 177 -13.75 -3.81 8.04
CA LEU A 177 -14.40 -4.70 9.03
C LEU A 177 -13.85 -6.13 9.01
N VAL A 178 -13.56 -6.66 7.82
CA VAL A 178 -13.10 -8.03 7.60
C VAL A 178 -11.58 -8.16 7.77
N VAL A 179 -10.82 -7.16 7.31
CA VAL A 179 -9.36 -7.08 7.49
C VAL A 179 -8.99 -7.16 8.97
N GLU A 180 -9.64 -6.34 9.80
CA GLU A 180 -9.31 -6.24 11.22
C GLU A 180 -9.69 -7.49 12.02
N ALA A 181 -10.80 -8.13 11.65
CA ALA A 181 -11.18 -9.41 12.25
C ALA A 181 -10.17 -10.54 11.93
N GLN A 182 -9.36 -10.38 10.88
CA GLN A 182 -8.30 -11.33 10.49
C GLN A 182 -6.93 -10.93 11.06
N GLY A 183 -6.86 -9.88 11.88
CA GLY A 183 -5.61 -9.39 12.48
C GLY A 183 -4.81 -8.45 11.58
N GLY A 184 -5.39 -8.00 10.45
CA GLY A 184 -4.87 -6.84 9.71
C GLY A 184 -5.21 -5.52 10.39
N GLU A 185 -4.64 -4.42 9.90
CA GLU A 185 -4.92 -3.07 10.40
C GLU A 185 -5.28 -2.15 9.23
N CYS A 186 -6.39 -1.43 9.34
CA CYS A 186 -6.72 -0.37 8.40
C CYS A 186 -6.28 0.98 8.97
N GLY A 187 -5.24 1.57 8.36
CA GLY A 187 -4.68 2.85 8.78
C GLY A 187 -5.55 4.07 8.46
N PHE A 188 -6.48 3.95 7.50
CA PHE A 188 -7.35 5.04 7.05
C PHE A 188 -8.80 4.93 7.51
N THR A 189 -9.23 3.76 7.97
CA THR A 189 -10.60 3.53 8.42
C THR A 189 -10.65 3.42 9.93
N ASP A 190 -11.48 4.25 10.59
CA ASP A 190 -11.64 4.17 12.04
C ASP A 190 -12.85 3.32 12.48
N ALA A 191 -12.94 3.09 13.80
CA ALA A 191 -14.03 2.31 14.39
C ALA A 191 -15.43 2.93 14.16
N ALA A 192 -15.51 4.26 14.11
CA ALA A 192 -16.78 4.95 13.92
C ALA A 192 -17.23 4.88 12.46
N GLU A 193 -16.31 4.88 11.50
CA GLU A 193 -16.57 4.64 10.08
C GLU A 193 -17.09 3.23 9.82
N ARG A 194 -16.47 2.22 10.45
CA ARG A 194 -16.98 0.84 10.43
C ARG A 194 -18.38 0.72 11.02
N ALA A 195 -18.64 1.38 12.15
CA ALA A 195 -19.97 1.41 12.77
C ALA A 195 -21.01 2.10 11.87
N ARG A 196 -20.64 3.22 11.23
CA ARG A 196 -21.48 3.93 10.27
C ARG A 196 -21.83 3.10 9.05
N GLU A 197 -20.89 2.32 8.51
CA GLU A 197 -21.18 1.40 7.40
C GLU A 197 -22.27 0.40 7.78
N VAL A 198 -22.15 -0.22 8.96
CA VAL A 198 -23.17 -1.16 9.45
C VAL A 198 -24.51 -0.47 9.72
N GLN A 199 -24.49 0.75 10.26
CA GLN A 199 -25.70 1.57 10.41
C GLN A 199 -26.44 1.75 9.08
N LEU A 200 -25.71 1.97 7.98
CA LEU A 200 -26.28 2.12 6.65
C LEU A 200 -26.86 0.81 6.11
N TRP A 201 -26.25 -0.34 6.39
CA TRP A 201 -26.81 -1.64 5.99
C TRP A 201 -28.13 -1.95 6.71
N LEU A 202 -28.25 -1.56 7.98
CA LEU A 202 -29.47 -1.77 8.77
C LEU A 202 -30.62 -0.82 8.38
N ALA A 203 -30.33 0.25 7.62
CA ALA A 203 -31.35 1.17 7.18
C ALA A 203 -32.44 0.46 6.34
N GLY A 204 -33.71 0.69 6.67
CA GLY A 204 -34.84 0.05 6.00
C GLY A 204 -35.14 -1.39 6.45
N THR A 205 -34.40 -1.91 7.43
CA THR A 205 -34.71 -3.19 8.10
C THR A 205 -35.49 -2.97 9.41
N GLU A 206 -35.96 -4.05 10.02
CA GLU A 206 -36.56 -4.00 11.37
C GLU A 206 -35.59 -3.54 12.45
N ALA A 207 -34.28 -3.67 12.21
CA ALA A 207 -33.21 -3.26 13.12
C ALA A 207 -32.72 -1.82 12.89
N ALA A 208 -33.39 -1.02 12.05
CA ALA A 208 -32.99 0.37 11.76
C ALA A 208 -32.96 1.29 13.00
N ALA A 209 -33.62 0.90 14.10
CA ALA A 209 -33.60 1.64 15.36
C ALA A 209 -32.30 1.46 16.17
N CYS A 210 -31.44 0.50 15.81
CA CYS A 210 -30.13 0.36 16.43
C CYS A 210 -29.23 1.53 16.01
N ASP A 211 -28.88 2.40 16.97
CA ASP A 211 -27.81 3.40 16.82
C ASP A 211 -26.46 2.70 17.03
N VAL A 212 -25.83 2.28 15.94
CA VAL A 212 -24.63 1.44 15.93
C VAL A 212 -23.43 2.24 16.42
N THR A 213 -22.84 1.81 17.53
CA THR A 213 -21.63 2.43 18.11
C THR A 213 -20.36 1.64 17.84
N GLU A 214 -20.47 0.32 17.65
CA GLU A 214 -19.37 -0.57 17.31
C GLU A 214 -19.88 -1.66 16.37
N ALA A 215 -19.02 -2.14 15.48
CA ALA A 215 -19.32 -3.21 14.54
C ALA A 215 -18.12 -4.16 14.40
N ALA A 216 -18.40 -5.44 14.22
CA ALA A 216 -17.37 -6.46 14.00
C ALA A 216 -17.83 -7.52 13.01
N PHE A 217 -16.91 -7.98 12.18
CA PHE A 217 -17.07 -9.21 11.42
C PHE A 217 -16.83 -10.43 12.32
N ARG A 218 -17.69 -11.43 12.21
CA ARG A 218 -17.73 -12.61 13.11
C ARG A 218 -17.41 -13.92 12.42
N GLY A 219 -17.20 -13.91 11.12
CA GLY A 219 -16.93 -15.09 10.32
C GLY A 219 -17.87 -15.17 9.12
N ARG A 220 -17.96 -16.36 8.52
CA ARG A 220 -18.77 -16.61 7.32
C ARG A 220 -19.62 -17.85 7.50
N THR A 221 -20.78 -17.84 6.85
CA THR A 221 -21.51 -19.04 6.45
C THR A 221 -21.18 -19.33 4.97
N PRO A 222 -21.66 -20.44 4.39
CA PRO A 222 -21.47 -20.70 2.95
C PRO A 222 -21.99 -19.57 2.05
N ASP A 223 -23.04 -18.86 2.48
CA ASP A 223 -23.78 -17.91 1.64
C ASP A 223 -23.61 -16.44 2.07
N ALA A 224 -23.06 -16.17 3.26
CA ALA A 224 -23.03 -14.83 3.82
C ALA A 224 -21.84 -14.57 4.77
N GLY A 225 -21.47 -13.30 4.92
CA GLY A 225 -20.66 -12.84 6.04
C GLY A 225 -21.53 -12.64 7.28
N VAL A 226 -21.02 -12.99 8.46
CA VAL A 226 -21.70 -12.81 9.74
C VAL A 226 -21.12 -11.58 10.42
N TYR A 227 -22.00 -10.69 10.89
CA TYR A 227 -21.62 -9.43 11.53
C TYR A 227 -22.31 -9.28 12.87
N GLU A 228 -21.68 -8.53 13.77
CA GLU A 228 -22.23 -8.08 15.04
C GLU A 228 -22.22 -6.56 15.08
N ALA A 229 -23.31 -5.97 15.56
CA ALA A 229 -23.42 -4.56 15.86
C ALA A 229 -23.76 -4.37 17.35
N ARG A 230 -23.07 -3.43 18.00
CA ARG A 230 -23.44 -2.94 19.32
C ARG A 230 -24.22 -1.64 19.17
N CYS A 231 -25.40 -1.58 19.76
CA CYS A 231 -26.23 -0.39 19.77
C CYS A 231 -25.92 0.50 20.98
N ARG A 232 -26.11 1.81 20.86
CA ARG A 232 -25.89 2.79 21.96
C ARG A 232 -26.66 2.44 23.23
N ALA A 233 -27.86 1.87 23.08
CA ALA A 233 -28.71 1.45 24.20
C ALA A 233 -28.08 0.36 25.08
N GLY A 234 -26.97 -0.26 24.64
CA GLY A 234 -26.26 -1.31 25.36
C GLY A 234 -26.65 -2.72 24.91
N ASP A 235 -27.72 -2.84 24.12
CA ASP A 235 -28.09 -4.05 23.42
C ASP A 235 -27.25 -4.23 22.15
N GLY A 236 -27.30 -5.41 21.56
CA GLY A 236 -26.61 -5.70 20.31
C GLY A 236 -27.40 -6.67 19.46
N LEU A 237 -26.97 -6.80 18.21
CA LEU A 237 -27.58 -7.68 17.24
C LEU A 237 -26.52 -8.34 16.35
N THR A 238 -26.84 -9.52 15.86
CA THR A 238 -26.07 -10.19 14.82
C THR A 238 -26.92 -10.31 13.56
N PHE A 239 -26.28 -10.29 12.40
CA PHE A 239 -26.95 -10.49 11.13
C PHE A 239 -25.99 -11.11 10.13
N GLU A 240 -26.55 -11.70 9.08
CA GLU A 240 -25.79 -12.22 7.96
C GLU A 240 -26.00 -11.33 6.74
N ARG A 241 -24.93 -11.01 6.02
CA ARG A 241 -24.96 -10.19 4.79
C ARG A 241 -24.47 -11.03 3.62
N THR A 242 -25.33 -11.24 2.64
CA THR A 242 -25.03 -12.01 1.43
C THR A 242 -24.12 -11.23 0.48
N GLY A 243 -23.56 -11.91 -0.52
CA GLY A 243 -22.66 -11.29 -1.51
C GLY A 243 -23.29 -10.15 -2.33
N ASP A 244 -24.61 -10.22 -2.56
CA ASP A 244 -25.42 -9.16 -3.19
C ASP A 244 -25.86 -8.05 -2.22
N GLY A 245 -25.43 -8.12 -0.95
CA GLY A 245 -25.62 -7.07 0.05
C GLY A 245 -26.93 -7.12 0.83
N ARG A 246 -27.76 -8.13 0.62
CA ARG A 246 -29.00 -8.33 1.39
C ARG A 246 -28.67 -8.78 2.83
N LEU A 247 -29.39 -8.20 3.79
CA LEU A 247 -29.34 -8.65 5.17
C LEU A 247 -30.35 -9.78 5.40
N ILE A 248 -29.90 -10.83 6.06
CA ILE A 248 -30.71 -11.95 6.50
C ILE A 248 -30.40 -12.27 7.95
N ASP A 249 -31.30 -13.01 8.58
CA ASP A 249 -31.05 -13.64 9.87
C ASP A 249 -30.65 -12.66 10.99
N ILE A 250 -31.31 -11.50 11.00
CA ILE A 250 -31.13 -10.46 12.00
C ILE A 250 -31.69 -10.97 13.32
N ARG A 251 -30.87 -10.96 14.37
CA ARG A 251 -31.23 -11.42 15.72
C ARG A 251 -30.64 -10.50 16.77
N SER A 252 -31.34 -10.34 17.89
CA SER A 252 -30.75 -9.79 19.09
C SER A 252 -29.60 -10.66 19.60
N CYS A 253 -28.68 -10.08 20.36
CA CYS A 253 -27.61 -10.83 21.00
C CYS A 253 -28.10 -11.90 21.98
N GLU A 254 -29.28 -11.70 22.59
CA GLU A 254 -29.93 -12.70 23.45
C GLU A 254 -30.38 -13.93 22.64
N GLU A 255 -31.07 -13.71 21.52
CA GLU A 255 -31.49 -14.79 20.61
C GLU A 255 -30.29 -15.53 20.02
N SER A 256 -29.23 -14.81 19.64
CA SER A 256 -28.00 -15.42 19.13
C SER A 256 -27.26 -16.24 20.17
N ALA A 257 -27.22 -15.79 21.42
CA ALA A 257 -26.67 -16.59 22.52
C ALA A 257 -27.49 -17.86 22.79
N ALA A 258 -28.83 -17.78 22.70
CA ALA A 258 -29.72 -18.93 22.90
C ALA A 258 -29.47 -20.06 21.89
N VAL A 259 -28.94 -19.75 20.71
CA VAL A 259 -28.54 -20.73 19.68
C VAL A 259 -27.03 -21.04 19.67
N GLY A 260 -26.31 -20.67 20.74
CA GLY A 260 -24.89 -21.00 20.91
C GLY A 260 -23.92 -20.11 20.12
N ARG A 261 -24.36 -18.93 19.65
CA ARG A 261 -23.55 -17.95 18.91
C ARG A 261 -23.51 -16.62 19.67
N PRO A 262 -22.92 -16.55 20.88
CA PRO A 262 -22.95 -15.35 21.69
C PRO A 262 -22.20 -14.18 21.02
N CYS A 263 -22.76 -12.99 21.19
CA CYS A 263 -22.11 -11.72 20.87
C CYS A 263 -20.82 -11.53 21.69
N ALA A 264 -19.80 -10.85 21.12
CA ALA A 264 -18.61 -10.46 21.89
C ALA A 264 -18.47 -8.96 22.13
N LEU A 265 -19.04 -8.09 21.29
CA LEU A 265 -19.11 -6.65 21.56
C LEU A 265 -20.17 -6.35 22.63
N THR A 266 -21.22 -7.17 22.67
CA THR A 266 -22.30 -7.08 23.65
C THR A 266 -22.40 -8.36 24.49
N PRO A 267 -21.51 -8.55 25.48
CA PRO A 267 -21.60 -9.71 26.36
C PRO A 267 -22.84 -9.62 27.25
N LEU A 268 -23.54 -10.75 27.37
CA LEU A 268 -24.71 -10.87 28.23
C LEU A 268 -24.34 -10.65 29.71
N PRO A 269 -25.28 -10.23 30.57
CA PRO A 269 -25.03 -10.02 31.99
C PRO A 269 -24.34 -11.21 32.67
N ALA A 270 -24.74 -12.44 32.34
CA ALA A 270 -24.14 -13.66 32.91
C ALA A 270 -22.67 -13.92 32.51
N ASP A 271 -22.21 -13.32 31.40
CA ASP A 271 -20.83 -13.43 30.91
C ASP A 271 -19.92 -12.31 31.43
N ARG A 272 -20.49 -11.20 31.93
CA ARG A 272 -19.72 -10.09 32.53
C ARG A 272 -19.09 -10.50 33.86
N ASP A 273 -19.77 -11.35 34.63
CA ASP A 273 -19.29 -11.82 35.94
C ASP A 273 -18.21 -12.91 35.87
N ARG A 274 -17.84 -13.35 34.65
CA ARG A 274 -16.80 -14.38 34.40
C ARG A 274 -15.50 -13.82 33.83
N ARG A 275 -15.40 -12.52 33.58
CA ARG A 275 -14.19 -11.86 33.05
C ARG A 275 -13.44 -11.10 34.14
#